data_AF-A0ABC9N9Q4-F1
#
_entry.id   AF-A0ABC9N9Q4-F1
#
_cell.length_a   1.000
_cell.length_b   1.000
_cell.length_c   1.000
_cell.angle_alpha   90.00
_cell.angle_beta   90.00
_cell.angle_gamma   90.00
#
_symmetry.space_group_name_H-M   'P 1'
#
loop_
_entity.id
_entity.type
_entity.pdbx_description
1 polymer ?
#
loop_
_entity_poly.entity_id
_entity_poly.type
_entity_poly.pdbx_seq_one_letter_code
_entity_poly.pdbx_strand_id
1 'polypeptide(L)'
;MKFNQYTWNLYKQSSDGQKAIKEFEEPSNNDTMMDLVFKYNPRMKLWFNDDKSRLSISNISESLWCYNICEFPDEERPNTLEEAKEKYEDVLFRGLTDNDEVLIPVNDYEMMLNSITWTSFLLYYFAPEFFFPNIFIYRFFDLHKIADMFEIDLPSIPKKSNYKARCMYYWSLCEVFYRFRAENELSPAELCAFLYDFAPNFMPQKEADVPQPTQAWCIGGLIDKNELFRTTFWQANPETKKGDILIHYETAPISAITRVWIAQTDGVIDPFFHYYGNTYIGNKIDIPHISLKELREDKYFSNHPLVRKNFQGVSGWSMSGADYSELLRMIKAKGFDTDVLPKLYVPTLPKGIVIEYEHDVEQLLLEPLLNSMGWYEKKDFIRQLPIQAGRGHRVFPDYALHYDNKPDEEKAKVLIEAKLHMKNNQDIEAAFLQARSYARLLGSSAIVLCDKDYLLVYEKKDNFDRDSYKKYYWGELENPDVFNELKNKLNI
;
A
#
# COMPACT_ATOMS: atom_id res chain seq x y z
N MET A 1 4.99 -7.47 14.94
CA MET A 1 4.81 -7.71 16.38
C MET A 1 3.34 -7.63 16.70
N LYS A 2 2.77 -8.58 17.44
CA LYS A 2 1.49 -8.30 18.12
C LYS A 2 1.64 -7.09 19.04
N PHE A 3 0.60 -6.28 19.16
CA PHE A 3 0.59 -5.16 20.10
C PHE A 3 1.06 -5.62 21.50
N ASN A 4 1.97 -4.85 22.09
CA ASN A 4 2.63 -5.22 23.33
C ASN A 4 2.40 -4.14 24.39
N GLN A 5 1.61 -4.48 25.41
CA GLN A 5 1.22 -3.54 26.46
C GLN A 5 2.40 -2.93 27.20
N TYR A 6 3.48 -3.68 27.41
CA TYR A 6 4.66 -3.17 28.10
C TYR A 6 5.36 -2.07 27.28
N THR A 7 5.59 -2.33 25.99
CA THR A 7 6.21 -1.36 25.08
C THR A 7 5.34 -0.12 24.92
N TRP A 8 4.02 -0.32 24.80
CA TRP A 8 3.06 0.78 24.78
C TRP A 8 3.09 1.62 26.07
N ASN A 9 3.10 0.98 27.23
CA ASN A 9 3.14 1.68 28.52
C ASN A 9 4.42 2.52 28.67
N LEU A 10 5.56 2.04 28.18
CA LEU A 10 6.80 2.83 28.15
C LEU A 10 6.65 4.06 27.26
N TYR A 11 6.07 3.90 26.07
CA TYR A 11 5.79 5.04 25.17
C TYR A 11 4.81 6.04 25.83
N LYS A 12 3.70 5.56 26.39
CA LYS A 12 2.70 6.38 27.11
C LYS A 12 3.30 7.18 28.27
N GLN A 13 4.33 6.66 28.93
CA GLN A 13 5.02 7.33 30.04
C GLN A 13 6.11 8.30 29.57
N SER A 14 6.52 8.22 28.30
CA SER A 14 7.51 9.14 27.72
C SER A 14 6.91 10.52 27.45
N SER A 15 7.76 11.55 27.39
CA SER A 15 7.34 12.92 27.04
C SER A 15 6.66 12.99 25.68
N ASP A 16 7.18 12.24 24.72
CA ASP A 16 6.71 12.27 23.34
C ASP A 16 5.36 11.58 23.22
N GLY A 17 5.18 10.43 23.89
CA GLY A 17 3.90 9.73 23.93
C GLY A 17 2.81 10.50 24.68
N GLN A 18 3.13 11.13 25.82
CA GLN A 18 2.18 12.00 26.52
C GLN A 18 1.73 13.16 25.64
N LYS A 19 2.66 13.78 24.90
CA LYS A 19 2.35 14.87 23.97
C LYS A 19 1.45 14.38 22.83
N ALA A 20 1.81 13.27 22.18
CA ALA A 20 1.05 12.72 21.05
C ALA A 20 -0.37 12.29 21.46
N ILE A 21 -0.55 11.70 22.64
CA ILE A 21 -1.88 11.33 23.16
C ILE A 21 -2.71 12.59 23.41
N LYS A 22 -2.14 13.59 24.10
CA LYS A 22 -2.85 14.83 24.46
C LYS A 22 -3.39 15.59 23.24
N GLU A 23 -2.67 15.56 22.13
CA GLU A 23 -3.10 16.19 20.87
C GLU A 23 -4.45 15.68 20.33
N PHE A 24 -4.91 14.49 20.78
CA PHE A 24 -6.20 13.91 20.41
C PHE A 24 -7.24 13.91 21.55
N GLU A 25 -6.88 14.30 22.78
CA GLU A 25 -7.81 14.32 23.93
C GLU A 25 -8.68 15.59 23.97
N GLU A 26 -8.12 16.74 23.60
CA GLU A 26 -8.81 18.02 23.61
C GLU A 26 -9.18 18.39 22.16
N PRO A 27 -10.42 18.83 21.86
CA PRO A 27 -10.66 19.64 20.68
C PRO A 27 -9.85 20.93 20.88
N SER A 28 -8.61 20.92 20.39
CA SER A 28 -7.63 21.89 20.85
C SER A 28 -8.08 23.28 20.40
N ASN A 29 -8.30 24.17 21.37
CA ASN A 29 -8.75 25.54 21.12
C ASN A 29 -7.64 26.42 20.49
N ASN A 30 -6.52 25.85 20.01
CA ASN A 30 -5.43 26.62 19.40
C ASN A 30 -4.72 25.93 18.23
N ASP A 31 -4.68 24.60 18.12
CA ASP A 31 -4.25 23.90 16.91
C ASP A 31 -5.50 23.42 16.17
N THR A 32 -5.77 24.03 15.02
CA THR A 32 -6.94 23.66 14.22
C THR A 32 -6.80 22.20 13.79
N MET A 33 -7.89 21.45 13.69
CA MET A 33 -7.94 20.10 13.07
C MET A 33 -7.00 19.95 11.86
N MET A 34 -6.89 21.00 11.04
CA MET A 34 -5.99 21.10 9.88
C MET A 34 -4.51 20.98 10.26
N ASP A 35 -4.06 21.59 11.35
CA ASP A 35 -2.66 21.55 11.79
C ASP A 35 -2.26 20.14 12.26
N LEU A 36 -3.15 19.40 12.91
CA LEU A 36 -2.95 17.98 13.21
C LEU A 36 -2.87 17.14 11.94
N VAL A 37 -3.79 17.35 10.98
CA VAL A 37 -3.72 16.73 9.66
C VAL A 37 -2.39 17.04 8.98
N PHE A 38 -1.90 18.28 9.03
CA PHE A 38 -0.65 18.67 8.40
C PHE A 38 0.58 18.15 9.13
N LYS A 39 0.52 17.99 10.46
CA LYS A 39 1.59 17.36 11.25
C LYS A 39 1.74 15.89 10.85
N TYR A 40 0.65 15.15 10.87
CA TYR A 40 0.64 13.71 10.63
C TYR A 40 0.49 13.33 9.15
N ASN A 41 0.16 14.27 8.28
CA ASN A 41 0.21 14.12 6.83
C ASN A 41 0.79 15.39 6.18
N PRO A 42 2.13 15.56 6.23
CA PRO A 42 2.80 16.75 5.70
C PRO A 42 2.53 17.02 4.21
N ARG A 43 2.07 16.04 3.44
CA ARG A 43 1.68 16.26 2.04
C ARG A 43 0.39 17.06 1.92
N MET A 44 -0.59 16.80 2.78
CA MET A 44 -1.81 17.63 2.81
C MET A 44 -1.46 19.09 3.08
N LYS A 45 -0.39 19.37 3.84
CA LYS A 45 0.10 20.73 4.04
C LYS A 45 0.52 21.42 2.73
N LEU A 46 1.11 20.69 1.78
CA LEU A 46 1.58 21.27 0.52
C LEU A 46 0.42 21.77 -0.34
N TRP A 47 -0.72 21.07 -0.30
CA TRP A 47 -1.87 21.37 -1.17
C TRP A 47 -2.97 22.19 -0.50
N PHE A 48 -3.02 22.20 0.84
CA PHE A 48 -4.14 22.78 1.57
C PHE A 48 -3.76 23.86 2.61
N ASN A 49 -2.48 24.25 2.71
CA ASN A 49 -2.03 25.24 3.72
C ASN A 49 -1.97 26.69 3.20
N ASP A 50 -2.61 26.99 2.07
CA ASP A 50 -2.83 28.39 1.66
C ASP A 50 -4.13 28.95 2.27
N ASP A 51 -4.19 30.28 2.42
CA ASP A 51 -5.31 30.97 3.09
C ASP A 51 -6.68 30.63 2.49
N LYS A 52 -6.75 30.47 1.16
CA LYS A 52 -8.01 30.16 0.48
C LYS A 52 -8.47 28.74 0.79
N SER A 53 -7.57 27.78 0.73
CA SER A 53 -7.87 26.39 1.08
C SER A 53 -8.26 26.26 2.55
N ARG A 54 -7.51 26.89 3.47
CA ARG A 54 -7.82 26.86 4.92
C ARG A 54 -9.18 27.46 5.22
N LEU A 55 -9.53 28.61 4.61
CA LEU A 55 -10.85 29.21 4.75
C LEU A 55 -11.96 28.29 4.21
N SER A 56 -11.75 27.71 3.03
CA SER A 56 -12.72 26.77 2.43
C SER A 56 -12.95 25.53 3.30
N ILE A 57 -11.88 24.97 3.87
CA ILE A 57 -11.95 23.83 4.78
C ILE A 57 -12.65 24.22 6.08
N SER A 58 -12.36 25.40 6.63
CA SER A 58 -13.03 25.91 7.83
C SER A 58 -14.53 26.03 7.61
N ASN A 59 -14.95 26.69 6.53
CA ASN A 59 -16.36 26.91 6.23
C ASN A 59 -17.10 25.58 6.04
N ILE A 60 -16.58 24.68 5.19
CA ILE A 60 -17.26 23.39 4.97
C ILE A 60 -17.31 22.53 6.24
N SER A 61 -16.29 22.63 7.11
CA SER A 61 -16.27 21.90 8.38
C SER A 61 -17.28 22.47 9.36
N GLU A 62 -17.42 23.80 9.42
CA GLU A 62 -18.45 24.46 10.23
C GLU A 62 -19.85 24.07 9.77
N SER A 63 -20.13 24.13 8.46
CA SER A 63 -21.42 23.71 7.90
C SER A 63 -21.69 22.22 8.17
N LEU A 64 -20.71 21.33 7.97
CA LEU A 64 -20.85 19.90 8.29
C LEU A 64 -21.15 19.68 9.78
N TRP A 65 -20.47 20.41 10.66
CA TRP A 65 -20.71 20.32 12.09
C TRP A 65 -22.14 20.76 12.44
N CYS A 66 -22.53 21.95 12.00
CA CYS A 66 -23.80 22.57 12.38
C CYS A 66 -25.03 21.98 11.69
N TYR A 67 -24.91 21.36 10.53
CA TYR A 67 -26.08 20.89 9.76
C TYR A 67 -26.16 19.37 9.56
N ASN A 68 -25.06 18.64 9.79
CA ASN A 68 -25.05 17.18 9.58
C ASN A 68 -24.65 16.38 10.83
N ILE A 69 -23.72 16.89 11.63
CA ILE A 69 -23.10 16.10 12.71
C ILE A 69 -23.68 16.43 14.09
N CYS A 70 -23.75 17.70 14.45
CA CYS A 70 -24.22 18.18 15.74
C CYS A 70 -25.15 19.38 15.50
N GLU A 71 -26.33 19.10 14.96
CA GLU A 71 -27.31 20.14 14.57
C GLU A 71 -27.88 20.83 15.82
N PHE A 72 -28.02 20.08 16.90
CA PHE A 72 -28.51 20.57 18.17
C PHE A 72 -27.45 20.38 19.26
N PRO A 73 -27.23 21.36 20.17
CA PRO A 73 -26.25 21.22 21.26
C PRO A 73 -26.47 20.01 22.17
N ASP A 74 -27.73 19.58 22.31
CA ASP A 74 -28.15 18.44 23.13
C ASP A 74 -28.37 17.17 22.28
N GLU A 75 -27.82 17.11 21.05
CA GLU A 75 -27.95 15.94 20.20
C GLU A 75 -27.37 14.69 20.87
N GLU A 76 -28.18 13.63 20.92
CA GLU A 76 -27.79 12.38 21.57
C GLU A 76 -26.66 11.73 20.77
N ARG A 77 -25.59 11.39 21.49
CA ARG A 77 -24.44 10.72 20.91
C ARG A 77 -24.71 9.22 20.81
N PRO A 78 -24.21 8.54 19.76
CA PRO A 78 -24.35 7.11 19.65
C PRO A 78 -23.71 6.41 20.85
N ASN A 79 -24.36 5.36 21.33
CA ASN A 79 -23.90 4.50 22.42
C ASN A 79 -23.49 3.10 21.92
N THR A 80 -23.80 2.79 20.66
CA THR A 80 -23.45 1.50 20.03
C THR A 80 -22.78 1.70 18.67
N LEU A 81 -22.08 0.68 18.19
CA LEU A 81 -21.53 0.67 16.83
C LEU A 81 -22.62 0.84 15.77
N GLU A 82 -23.82 0.27 15.97
CA GLU A 82 -24.90 0.38 14.99
C GLU A 82 -25.42 1.82 14.92
N GLU A 83 -25.67 2.47 16.06
CA GLU A 83 -26.09 3.87 16.10
C GLU A 83 -25.03 4.81 15.49
N ALA A 84 -23.75 4.56 15.76
CA ALA A 84 -22.67 5.33 15.16
C ALA A 84 -22.59 5.12 13.63
N LYS A 85 -22.81 3.89 13.16
CA LYS A 85 -22.90 3.59 11.73
C LYS A 85 -24.07 4.33 11.07
N GLU A 86 -25.25 4.25 11.67
CA GLU A 86 -26.46 4.94 11.19
C GLU A 86 -26.23 6.45 11.10
N LYS A 87 -25.59 7.04 12.12
CA LYS A 87 -25.20 8.46 12.10
C LYS A 87 -24.25 8.76 10.94
N TYR A 88 -23.24 7.93 10.70
CA TYR A 88 -22.31 8.13 9.58
C TYR A 88 -23.01 7.99 8.21
N GLU A 89 -23.85 6.97 8.05
CA GLU A 89 -24.62 6.76 6.82
C GLU A 89 -25.56 7.94 6.54
N ASP A 90 -26.19 8.51 7.58
CA ASP A 90 -27.02 9.70 7.50
C ASP A 90 -26.23 10.93 7.03
N VAL A 91 -25.05 11.19 7.62
CA VAL A 91 -24.14 12.26 7.17
C VAL A 91 -23.77 12.12 5.69
N LEU A 92 -23.51 10.89 5.22
CA LEU A 92 -23.20 10.63 3.81
C LEU A 92 -24.41 10.80 2.89
N PHE A 93 -25.59 10.37 3.33
CA PHE A 93 -26.81 10.33 2.52
C PHE A 93 -27.36 11.73 2.26
N ARG A 94 -27.43 12.57 3.29
CA ARG A 94 -28.08 13.88 3.23
C ARG A 94 -27.36 14.90 2.35
N GLY A 95 -26.09 14.69 2.02
CA GLY A 95 -25.28 15.75 1.40
C GLY A 95 -25.08 16.92 2.38
N LEU A 96 -24.80 18.13 1.90
CA LEU A 96 -24.58 19.31 2.73
C LEU A 96 -25.30 20.51 2.11
N THR A 97 -26.21 21.11 2.87
CA THR A 97 -26.91 22.36 2.51
C THR A 97 -26.71 23.36 3.64
N ASP A 98 -26.29 24.57 3.29
CA ASP A 98 -26.05 25.67 4.22
C ASP A 98 -26.86 26.88 3.75
N ASN A 99 -27.79 27.38 4.58
CA ASN A 99 -28.64 28.54 4.25
C ASN A 99 -29.26 28.49 2.85
N ASP A 100 -29.89 27.36 2.49
CA ASP A 100 -30.49 27.05 1.18
C ASP A 100 -29.49 26.91 0.00
N GLU A 101 -28.19 27.04 0.23
CA GLU A 101 -27.13 26.74 -0.75
C GLU A 101 -26.70 25.27 -0.65
N VAL A 102 -26.87 24.53 -1.74
CA VAL A 102 -26.43 23.12 -1.83
C VAL A 102 -24.93 23.08 -2.09
N LEU A 103 -24.15 22.80 -1.04
CA LEU A 103 -22.70 22.64 -1.11
C LEU A 103 -22.31 21.23 -1.59
N ILE A 104 -23.02 20.21 -1.11
CA ILE A 104 -22.89 18.82 -1.56
C ILE A 104 -24.30 18.27 -1.81
N PRO A 105 -24.64 17.83 -3.04
CA PRO A 105 -25.96 17.27 -3.30
C PRO A 105 -26.25 15.99 -2.50
N VAL A 106 -27.52 15.75 -2.20
CA VAL A 106 -28.01 14.49 -1.62
C VAL A 106 -27.53 13.31 -2.47
N ASN A 107 -27.02 12.25 -1.84
CA ASN A 107 -26.43 11.07 -2.49
C ASN A 107 -25.17 11.32 -3.35
N ASP A 108 -24.53 12.49 -3.28
CA ASP A 108 -23.26 12.74 -3.96
C ASP A 108 -22.06 12.17 -3.17
N TYR A 109 -21.90 10.84 -3.27
CA TYR A 109 -20.83 10.13 -2.58
C TYR A 109 -19.43 10.50 -3.10
N GLU A 110 -19.27 11.05 -4.31
CA GLU A 110 -17.97 11.47 -4.81
C GLU A 110 -17.51 12.74 -4.10
N MET A 111 -18.39 13.75 -4.00
CA MET A 111 -18.10 14.96 -3.24
C MET A 111 -17.95 14.68 -1.75
N MET A 112 -18.80 13.82 -1.16
CA MET A 112 -18.63 13.39 0.23
C MET A 112 -17.28 12.70 0.46
N LEU A 113 -16.84 11.84 -0.44
CA LEU A 113 -15.54 11.17 -0.33
C LEU A 113 -14.38 12.18 -0.34
N ASN A 114 -14.46 13.26 -1.14
CA ASN A 114 -13.44 14.31 -1.14
C ASN A 114 -13.36 15.07 0.19
N SER A 115 -14.44 15.07 0.99
CA SER A 115 -14.48 15.68 2.33
C SER A 115 -14.11 14.72 3.46
N ILE A 116 -13.86 13.42 3.17
CA ILE A 116 -13.84 12.36 4.17
C ILE A 116 -12.83 12.58 5.30
N THR A 117 -11.66 13.16 5.01
CA THR A 117 -10.67 13.49 6.04
C THR A 117 -11.27 14.44 7.06
N TRP A 118 -11.90 15.54 6.65
CA TRP A 118 -12.49 16.51 7.56
C TRP A 118 -13.70 15.95 8.29
N THR A 119 -14.60 15.29 7.56
CA THR A 119 -15.79 14.63 8.13
C THR A 119 -15.40 13.61 9.21
N SER A 120 -14.33 12.83 9.01
CA SER A 120 -13.86 11.86 10.00
C SER A 120 -13.34 12.48 11.29
N PHE A 121 -12.71 13.66 11.23
CA PHE A 121 -12.29 14.39 12.43
C PHE A 121 -13.48 14.96 13.19
N LEU A 122 -14.45 15.53 12.48
CA LEU A 122 -15.66 16.05 13.11
C LEU A 122 -16.44 14.93 13.80
N LEU A 123 -16.59 13.77 13.15
CA LEU A 123 -17.21 12.59 13.76
C LEU A 123 -16.41 12.05 14.95
N TYR A 124 -15.07 12.10 14.89
CA TYR A 124 -14.21 11.80 16.04
C TYR A 124 -14.49 12.74 17.23
N TYR A 125 -14.61 14.05 17.00
CA TYR A 125 -14.94 14.99 18.09
C TYR A 125 -16.35 14.77 18.64
N PHE A 126 -17.29 14.34 17.79
CA PHE A 126 -18.67 14.05 18.20
C PHE A 126 -18.75 12.77 19.04
N ALA A 127 -18.16 11.67 18.58
CA ALA A 127 -18.24 10.37 19.23
C ALA A 127 -16.91 9.58 19.11
N PRO A 128 -15.87 9.97 19.88
CA PRO A 128 -14.51 9.45 19.73
C PRO A 128 -14.39 7.95 20.03
N GLU A 129 -15.35 7.39 20.78
CA GLU A 129 -15.40 5.95 21.05
C GLU A 129 -15.59 5.11 19.77
N PHE A 130 -16.24 5.63 18.73
CA PHE A 130 -16.60 4.86 17.53
C PHE A 130 -15.88 5.29 16.28
N PHE A 131 -15.44 6.55 16.21
CA PHE A 131 -14.75 7.10 15.06
C PHE A 131 -13.27 7.28 15.34
N PHE A 132 -12.48 7.39 14.27
CA PHE A 132 -11.10 7.86 14.34
C PHE A 132 -10.88 8.89 13.22
N PRO A 133 -9.99 9.88 13.41
CA PRO A 133 -9.66 10.81 12.34
C PRO A 133 -8.94 10.07 11.21
N ASN A 134 -9.39 10.13 9.95
CA ASN A 134 -8.77 9.43 8.82
C ASN A 134 -7.69 10.28 8.14
N ILE A 135 -6.45 10.16 8.64
CA ILE A 135 -5.28 10.90 8.13
C ILE A 135 -4.50 10.07 7.08
N PHE A 136 -4.98 8.88 6.72
CA PHE A 136 -4.29 7.93 5.83
C PHE A 136 -4.46 8.21 4.34
N ILE A 137 -5.21 9.23 3.93
CA ILE A 137 -5.27 9.65 2.53
C ILE A 137 -3.85 9.97 2.02
N TYR A 138 -3.49 9.45 0.84
CA TYR A 138 -2.14 9.49 0.26
C TYR A 138 -1.07 8.69 1.03
N ARG A 139 -1.46 8.01 2.11
CA ARG A 139 -0.59 7.25 3.01
C ARG A 139 -1.09 5.83 3.23
N PHE A 140 -1.89 5.30 2.31
CA PHE A 140 -2.49 3.98 2.44
C PHE A 140 -1.46 2.84 2.50
N PHE A 141 -0.32 3.03 1.84
CA PHE A 141 0.86 2.16 2.00
C PHE A 141 1.33 2.08 3.46
N ASP A 142 1.37 3.23 4.16
CA ASP A 142 1.78 3.26 5.58
C ASP A 142 0.74 2.54 6.45
N LEU A 143 -0.55 2.64 6.11
CA LEU A 143 -1.60 1.90 6.79
C LEU A 143 -1.44 0.38 6.64
N HIS A 144 -1.11 -0.10 5.43
CA HIS A 144 -0.80 -1.52 5.21
C HIS A 144 0.38 -1.99 6.05
N LYS A 145 1.43 -1.16 6.17
CA LYS A 145 2.58 -1.47 7.03
C LYS A 145 2.21 -1.55 8.50
N ILE A 146 1.39 -0.62 8.99
CA ILE A 146 0.88 -0.67 10.37
C ILE A 146 0.10 -1.97 10.57
N ALA A 147 -0.79 -2.29 9.63
CA ALA A 147 -1.62 -3.47 9.70
C ALA A 147 -0.81 -4.77 9.70
N ASP A 148 0.20 -4.87 8.84
CA ASP A 148 1.08 -6.03 8.77
C ASP A 148 1.95 -6.18 10.01
N MET A 149 2.53 -5.07 10.47
CA MET A 149 3.34 -5.05 11.68
C MET A 149 2.52 -5.51 12.88
N PHE A 150 1.33 -4.94 13.09
CA PHE A 150 0.52 -5.15 14.30
C PHE A 150 -0.55 -6.23 14.17
N GLU A 151 -0.55 -6.99 13.07
CA GLU A 151 -1.49 -8.08 12.81
C GLU A 151 -2.95 -7.64 12.73
N ILE A 152 -3.19 -6.45 12.20
CA ILE A 152 -4.53 -5.91 11.97
C ILE A 152 -4.99 -6.39 10.60
N ASP A 153 -6.15 -7.04 10.56
CA ASP A 153 -6.77 -7.45 9.30
C ASP A 153 -7.63 -6.31 8.75
N LEU A 154 -7.20 -5.73 7.63
CA LEU A 154 -7.91 -4.64 6.96
C LEU A 154 -9.07 -5.17 6.11
N PRO A 155 -10.16 -4.39 5.95
CA PRO A 155 -11.27 -4.79 5.10
C PRO A 155 -10.88 -4.75 3.62
N SER A 156 -11.64 -5.49 2.79
CA SER A 156 -11.43 -5.52 1.34
C SER A 156 -11.68 -4.15 0.70
N ILE A 157 -10.77 -3.72 -0.16
CA ILE A 157 -10.84 -2.39 -0.78
C ILE A 157 -11.94 -2.37 -1.87
N PRO A 158 -12.89 -1.42 -1.83
CA PRO A 158 -13.97 -1.32 -2.81
C PRO A 158 -13.49 -0.75 -4.15
N LYS A 159 -14.13 -1.16 -5.25
CA LYS A 159 -13.80 -0.71 -6.62
C LYS A 159 -13.81 0.82 -6.78
N LYS A 160 -12.90 1.33 -7.62
CA LYS A 160 -12.74 2.77 -7.95
C LYS A 160 -14.05 3.51 -8.22
N SER A 161 -14.92 2.93 -9.04
CA SER A 161 -16.17 3.55 -9.49
C SER A 161 -17.30 3.52 -8.45
N ASN A 162 -17.13 2.79 -7.35
CA ASN A 162 -18.15 2.65 -6.31
C ASN A 162 -17.88 3.62 -5.15
N TYR A 163 -18.18 4.90 -5.36
CA TYR A 163 -17.96 5.96 -4.38
C TYR A 163 -18.68 5.72 -3.05
N LYS A 164 -19.90 5.18 -3.07
CA LYS A 164 -20.62 4.81 -1.83
C LYS A 164 -19.85 3.79 -1.02
N ALA A 165 -19.42 2.69 -1.63
CA ALA A 165 -18.64 1.67 -0.94
C ALA A 165 -17.28 2.22 -0.46
N ARG A 166 -16.66 3.13 -1.21
CA ARG A 166 -15.43 3.83 -0.80
C ARG A 166 -15.65 4.71 0.44
N CYS A 167 -16.78 5.42 0.53
CA CYS A 167 -17.16 6.12 1.77
C CYS A 167 -17.36 5.13 2.92
N MET A 168 -18.08 4.02 2.69
CA MET A 168 -18.31 2.99 3.71
C MET A 168 -17.04 2.24 4.14
N TYR A 169 -15.98 2.27 3.32
CA TYR A 169 -14.68 1.72 3.70
C TYR A 169 -14.11 2.41 4.95
N TYR A 170 -14.33 3.71 5.11
CA TYR A 170 -13.97 4.41 6.34
C TYR A 170 -14.69 3.85 7.57
N TRP A 171 -15.99 3.54 7.46
CA TRP A 171 -16.72 2.88 8.54
C TRP A 171 -16.15 1.50 8.85
N SER A 172 -15.85 0.70 7.83
CA SER A 172 -15.20 -0.60 8.06
C SER A 172 -13.84 -0.48 8.75
N LEU A 173 -13.07 0.58 8.49
CA LEU A 173 -11.86 0.89 9.26
C LEU A 173 -12.19 1.27 10.71
N CYS A 174 -13.25 2.06 10.95
CA CYS A 174 -13.71 2.40 12.30
C CYS A 174 -14.03 1.13 13.10
N GLU A 175 -14.73 0.16 12.51
CA GLU A 175 -15.03 -1.13 13.17
C GLU A 175 -13.75 -1.92 13.51
N VAL A 176 -12.79 -1.96 12.58
CA VAL A 176 -11.50 -2.63 12.80
C VAL A 176 -10.74 -1.99 13.95
N PHE A 177 -10.62 -0.65 13.97
CA PHE A 177 -9.88 0.05 15.00
C PHE A 177 -10.61 0.13 16.33
N TYR A 178 -11.95 0.10 16.34
CA TYR A 178 -12.76 -0.08 17.53
C TYR A 178 -12.45 -1.42 18.22
N ARG A 179 -12.40 -2.52 17.45
CA ARG A 179 -12.05 -3.83 18.01
C ARG A 179 -10.62 -3.85 18.51
N PHE A 180 -9.68 -3.33 17.71
CA PHE A 180 -8.28 -3.24 18.10
C PHE A 180 -8.08 -2.47 19.41
N ARG A 181 -8.70 -1.29 19.57
CA ARG A 181 -8.59 -0.51 20.81
C ARG A 181 -9.23 -1.24 21.99
N ALA A 182 -10.39 -1.88 21.79
CA ALA A 182 -11.11 -2.57 22.85
C ALA A 182 -10.34 -3.80 23.35
N GLU A 183 -9.75 -4.57 22.44
CA GLU A 183 -8.93 -5.74 22.77
C GLU A 183 -7.62 -5.38 23.48
N ASN A 184 -7.10 -4.17 23.27
CA ASN A 184 -5.84 -3.69 23.84
C ASN A 184 -6.04 -2.59 24.90
N GLU A 185 -7.28 -2.38 25.36
CA GLU A 185 -7.63 -1.41 26.42
C GLU A 185 -7.12 0.02 26.16
N LEU A 186 -7.17 0.46 24.89
CA LEU A 186 -6.75 1.80 24.49
C LEU A 186 -7.95 2.77 24.49
N SER A 187 -7.74 3.96 25.06
CA SER A 187 -8.64 5.09 24.85
C SER A 187 -8.63 5.55 23.39
N PRO A 188 -9.63 6.32 22.93
CA PRO A 188 -9.64 6.87 21.57
C PRO A 188 -8.41 7.71 21.21
N ALA A 189 -7.92 8.54 22.13
CA ALA A 189 -6.73 9.36 21.92
C ALA A 189 -5.46 8.51 21.83
N GLU A 190 -5.36 7.46 22.66
CA GLU A 190 -4.27 6.48 22.60
C GLU A 190 -4.25 5.72 21.27
N LEU A 191 -5.42 5.33 20.74
CA LEU A 191 -5.51 4.74 19.41
C LEU A 191 -4.95 5.70 18.33
N CYS A 192 -5.30 6.99 18.40
CA CYS A 192 -4.80 7.97 17.43
C CYS A 192 -3.28 8.16 17.54
N ALA A 193 -2.74 8.29 18.75
CA ALA A 193 -1.30 8.36 18.98
C ALA A 193 -0.58 7.07 18.53
N PHE A 194 -1.22 5.91 18.73
CA PHE A 194 -0.72 4.64 18.22
C PHE A 194 -0.59 4.65 16.69
N LEU A 195 -1.67 5.02 15.98
CA LEU A 195 -1.72 5.00 14.51
C LEU A 195 -0.79 6.03 13.87
N TYR A 196 -0.71 7.23 14.44
CA TYR A 196 -0.09 8.37 13.76
C TYR A 196 1.32 8.72 14.25
N ASP A 197 1.68 8.30 15.46
CA ASP A 197 2.98 8.60 16.06
C ASP A 197 3.78 7.34 16.40
N PHE A 198 3.27 6.48 17.29
CA PHE A 198 4.02 5.31 17.75
C PHE A 198 4.32 4.31 16.62
N ALA A 199 3.29 3.81 15.93
CA ALA A 199 3.46 2.76 14.94
C ALA A 199 4.38 3.18 13.77
N PRO A 200 4.23 4.39 13.18
CA PRO A 200 5.17 4.86 12.15
C PRO A 200 6.61 4.99 12.63
N ASN A 201 6.84 5.42 13.88
CA ASN A 201 8.17 5.61 14.44
C ASN A 201 8.83 4.31 14.94
N PHE A 202 8.03 3.27 15.19
CA PHE A 202 8.53 1.96 15.64
C PHE A 202 8.97 1.05 14.48
N MET A 203 8.64 1.40 13.22
CA MET A 203 8.98 0.57 12.06
C MET A 203 10.47 0.60 11.74
N PRO A 204 11.13 -0.55 11.53
CA PRO A 204 12.53 -0.60 11.15
C PRO A 204 12.77 0.13 9.81
N GLN A 205 13.53 1.23 9.83
CA GLN A 205 14.00 1.87 8.61
C GLN A 205 15.19 1.09 8.04
N LYS A 206 14.90 0.04 7.26
CA LYS A 206 15.94 -0.62 6.46
C LYS A 206 15.66 -0.35 4.99
N GLU A 207 16.68 0.11 4.27
CA GLU A 207 16.66 0.11 2.81
C GLU A 207 16.57 -1.35 2.35
N ALA A 208 15.37 -1.79 1.98
CA ALA A 208 15.20 -3.08 1.32
C ALA A 208 15.71 -2.95 -0.12
N ASP A 209 16.46 -3.96 -0.60
CA ASP A 209 16.99 -4.00 -1.96
C ASP A 209 15.90 -3.63 -2.98
N VAL A 210 16.25 -2.79 -3.94
CA VAL A 210 15.37 -2.42 -5.04
C VAL A 210 15.53 -3.47 -6.14
N PRO A 211 14.48 -4.24 -6.47
CA PRO A 211 14.56 -5.26 -7.51
C PRO A 211 14.93 -4.67 -8.87
N GLN A 212 15.45 -5.51 -9.76
CA GLN A 212 15.65 -5.07 -11.14
C GLN A 212 14.30 -4.75 -11.79
N PRO A 213 14.21 -3.66 -12.57
CA PRO A 213 12.95 -3.25 -13.18
C PRO A 213 12.53 -4.26 -14.24
N THR A 214 11.35 -4.84 -14.10
CA THR A 214 10.76 -5.70 -15.14
C THR A 214 9.76 -4.98 -16.02
N GLN A 215 9.33 -3.79 -15.61
CA GLN A 215 8.32 -3.02 -16.33
C GLN A 215 8.64 -1.52 -16.29
N ALA A 216 8.15 -0.82 -17.32
CA ALA A 216 8.13 0.63 -17.37
C ALA A 216 6.68 1.15 -17.42
N TRP A 217 6.41 2.23 -16.68
CA TRP A 217 5.11 2.89 -16.63
C TRP A 217 5.26 4.38 -16.91
N CYS A 218 4.30 4.98 -17.60
CA CYS A 218 4.21 6.43 -17.64
C CYS A 218 3.48 6.95 -16.40
N ILE A 219 3.99 8.06 -15.87
CA ILE A 219 3.33 8.88 -14.86
C ILE A 219 3.26 10.31 -15.39
N GLY A 220 2.31 11.12 -14.90
CA GLY A 220 2.27 12.52 -15.30
C GLY A 220 1.74 13.47 -14.24
N GLY A 221 1.99 14.75 -14.50
CA GLY A 221 1.69 15.87 -13.63
C GLY A 221 2.82 16.90 -13.67
N LEU A 222 2.59 18.09 -13.14
CA LEU A 222 3.66 19.06 -12.94
C LEU A 222 4.35 18.75 -11.63
N ILE A 223 5.68 18.77 -11.60
CA ILE A 223 6.41 18.67 -10.34
C ILE A 223 6.50 20.05 -9.71
N ASP A 224 6.00 20.19 -8.49
CA ASP A 224 6.33 21.34 -7.67
C ASP A 224 7.80 21.26 -7.23
N LYS A 225 8.55 22.35 -7.37
CA LYS A 225 9.93 22.44 -6.90
C LYS A 225 10.04 22.18 -5.39
N ASN A 226 8.98 22.45 -4.63
CA ASN A 226 8.88 22.16 -3.21
C ASN A 226 8.61 20.67 -2.90
N GLU A 227 8.22 19.86 -3.90
CA GLU A 227 7.92 18.43 -3.75
C GLU A 227 9.13 17.51 -4.01
N LEU A 228 10.31 18.09 -4.24
CA LEU A 228 11.56 17.37 -4.53
C LEU A 228 12.18 16.76 -3.26
N PHE A 229 11.47 15.82 -2.65
CA PHE A 229 12.01 14.94 -1.61
C PHE A 229 12.82 13.79 -2.24
N ARG A 230 13.68 13.14 -1.43
CA ARG A 230 14.41 11.92 -1.86
C ARG A 230 13.44 10.82 -2.32
N THR A 231 12.29 10.73 -1.65
CA THR A 231 11.19 9.83 -1.98
C THR A 231 9.86 10.59 -1.84
N THR A 232 9.01 10.57 -2.86
CA THR A 232 7.71 11.27 -2.86
C THR A 232 6.59 10.37 -3.35
N PHE A 233 5.33 10.76 -3.12
CA PHE A 233 4.14 10.03 -3.57
C PHE A 233 3.79 10.51 -4.96
N TRP A 234 3.30 9.61 -5.81
CA TRP A 234 2.76 10.00 -7.10
C TRP A 234 1.61 9.09 -7.51
N GLN A 235 0.70 9.65 -8.32
CA GLN A 235 -0.31 8.85 -8.99
C GLN A 235 0.36 7.81 -9.90
N ALA A 236 0.04 6.54 -9.72
CA ALA A 236 0.62 5.46 -10.50
C ALA A 236 -0.40 4.34 -10.74
N ASN A 237 -0.01 3.36 -11.55
CA ASN A 237 -0.79 2.14 -11.70
C ASN A 237 -0.71 1.34 -10.40
N PRO A 238 -1.82 0.81 -9.86
CA PRO A 238 -1.77 -0.15 -8.75
C PRO A 238 -0.89 -1.38 -9.03
N GLU A 239 -0.66 -1.71 -10.30
CA GLU A 239 0.20 -2.82 -10.74
C GLU A 239 1.68 -2.48 -10.86
N THR A 240 2.08 -1.25 -10.55
CA THR A 240 3.49 -0.89 -10.45
C THR A 240 4.15 -1.75 -9.37
N LYS A 241 5.30 -2.35 -9.67
CA LYS A 241 6.09 -3.11 -8.70
C LYS A 241 7.29 -2.29 -8.24
N LYS A 242 7.74 -2.49 -7.01
CA LYS A 242 8.97 -1.92 -6.48
C LYS A 242 10.13 -2.24 -7.43
N GLY A 243 10.89 -1.22 -7.80
CA GLY A 243 11.96 -1.31 -8.77
C GLY A 243 11.57 -0.94 -10.21
N ASP A 244 10.27 -0.91 -10.55
CA ASP A 244 9.83 -0.54 -11.89
C ASP A 244 10.24 0.89 -12.28
N ILE A 245 10.41 1.08 -13.59
CA ILE A 245 10.79 2.35 -14.21
C ILE A 245 9.54 3.23 -14.35
N LEU A 246 9.62 4.49 -13.93
CA LEU A 246 8.53 5.44 -14.07
C LEU A 246 8.96 6.63 -14.93
N ILE A 247 8.39 6.70 -16.13
CA ILE A 247 8.69 7.70 -17.15
C ILE A 247 7.75 8.88 -16.94
N HIS A 248 8.31 10.01 -16.52
CA HIS A 248 7.52 11.15 -16.08
C HIS A 248 7.28 12.14 -17.22
N TYR A 249 6.01 12.29 -17.60
CA TYR A 249 5.55 13.32 -18.52
C TYR A 249 4.99 14.52 -17.77
N GLU A 250 5.67 15.67 -17.88
CA GLU A 250 5.15 16.93 -17.37
C GLU A 250 4.12 17.50 -18.32
N THR A 251 2.93 17.79 -17.79
CA THR A 251 1.82 18.37 -18.54
C THR A 251 2.10 19.82 -18.94
N ALA A 252 1.15 20.47 -19.60
CA ALA A 252 1.30 21.88 -19.96
C ALA A 252 1.65 22.74 -18.72
N PRO A 253 2.59 23.69 -18.82
CA PRO A 253 3.17 24.24 -20.06
C PRO A 253 4.42 23.51 -20.58
N ILE A 254 4.96 22.52 -19.86
CA ILE A 254 6.21 21.83 -20.24
C ILE A 254 5.97 20.85 -21.39
N SER A 255 4.90 20.05 -21.30
CA SER A 255 4.46 19.10 -22.33
C SER A 255 5.58 18.21 -22.88
N ALA A 256 6.36 17.60 -21.98
CA ALA A 256 7.51 16.77 -22.33
C ALA A 256 7.74 15.65 -21.32
N ILE A 257 8.38 14.57 -21.76
CA ILE A 257 9.03 13.62 -20.85
C ILE A 257 10.33 14.26 -20.40
N THR A 258 10.52 14.41 -19.08
CA THR A 258 11.64 15.20 -18.54
C THR A 258 12.55 14.43 -17.59
N ARG A 259 12.11 13.26 -17.10
CA ARG A 259 12.85 12.47 -16.12
C ARG A 259 12.33 11.04 -16.02
N VAL A 260 13.15 10.20 -15.42
CA VAL A 260 12.84 8.83 -15.03
C VAL A 260 12.94 8.72 -13.51
N TRP A 261 12.04 7.94 -12.92
CA TRP A 261 12.08 7.57 -11.50
C TRP A 261 12.07 6.05 -11.35
N ILE A 262 12.37 5.60 -10.13
CA ILE A 262 12.21 4.21 -9.72
C ILE A 262 11.10 4.13 -8.67
N ALA A 263 10.16 3.21 -8.86
CA ALA A 263 9.17 2.87 -7.84
C ALA A 263 9.88 2.34 -6.59
N GLN A 264 9.68 3.01 -5.45
CA GLN A 264 10.26 2.65 -4.15
C GLN A 264 9.39 1.66 -3.38
N THR A 265 8.13 1.53 -3.78
CA THR A 265 7.13 0.62 -3.22
C THR A 265 6.34 -0.02 -4.34
N ASP A 266 5.64 -1.11 -4.04
CA ASP A 266 4.57 -1.57 -4.90
C ASP A 266 3.47 -0.49 -5.01
N GLY A 267 2.70 -0.53 -6.08
CA GLY A 267 1.53 0.30 -6.28
C GLY A 267 0.44 -0.10 -5.30
N VAL A 268 -0.16 0.88 -4.65
CA VAL A 268 -1.23 0.68 -3.67
C VAL A 268 -2.51 1.34 -4.14
N ILE A 269 -3.64 0.71 -3.82
CA ILE A 269 -4.95 1.32 -3.98
C ILE A 269 -5.25 2.14 -2.73
N ASP A 270 -5.60 3.41 -2.90
CA ASP A 270 -6.12 4.27 -1.85
C ASP A 270 -7.60 4.57 -2.14
N PRO A 271 -8.55 4.01 -1.35
CA PRO A 271 -9.98 4.21 -1.58
C PRO A 271 -10.43 5.65 -1.33
N PHE A 272 -9.65 6.48 -0.64
CA PHE A 272 -9.97 7.89 -0.37
C PHE A 272 -9.36 8.84 -1.40
N PHE A 273 -8.36 8.38 -2.16
CA PHE A 273 -7.73 9.17 -3.21
C PHE A 273 -8.54 9.19 -4.51
N HIS A 274 -8.76 10.38 -5.07
CA HIS A 274 -9.48 10.56 -6.35
C HIS A 274 -8.92 9.66 -7.47
N TYR A 275 -7.60 9.65 -7.65
CA TYR A 275 -6.97 8.86 -8.71
C TYR A 275 -6.87 7.36 -8.40
N TYR A 276 -7.16 6.96 -7.15
CA TYR A 276 -7.32 5.60 -6.64
C TYR A 276 -6.06 4.75 -6.54
N GLY A 277 -5.04 4.99 -7.39
CA GLY A 277 -3.77 4.27 -7.37
C GLY A 277 -2.59 5.21 -7.17
N ASN A 278 -1.62 4.79 -6.36
CA ASN A 278 -0.39 5.53 -6.14
C ASN A 278 0.80 4.62 -5.82
N THR A 279 2.00 5.20 -5.87
CA THR A 279 3.24 4.57 -5.39
C THR A 279 4.16 5.65 -4.83
N TYR A 280 5.17 5.25 -4.06
CA TYR A 280 6.28 6.12 -3.73
C TYR A 280 7.35 6.04 -4.82
N ILE A 281 7.84 7.19 -5.28
CA ILE A 281 8.85 7.34 -6.32
C ILE A 281 10.13 7.93 -5.74
N GLY A 282 11.28 7.52 -6.25
CA GLY A 282 12.59 7.96 -5.79
C GLY A 282 13.65 7.72 -6.86
N ASN A 283 14.92 7.94 -6.53
CA ASN A 283 16.07 7.74 -7.42
C ASN A 283 15.89 8.43 -8.79
N LYS A 284 15.51 9.71 -8.75
CA LYS A 284 15.28 10.54 -9.93
C LYS A 284 16.52 10.60 -10.83
N ILE A 285 16.30 10.47 -12.13
CA ILE A 285 17.29 10.78 -13.17
C ILE A 285 16.65 11.78 -14.13
N ASP A 286 17.16 13.02 -14.15
CA ASP A 286 16.75 14.01 -15.15
C ASP A 286 17.32 13.61 -16.53
N ILE A 287 16.50 13.78 -17.57
CA ILE A 287 16.88 13.51 -18.97
C ILE A 287 16.66 14.77 -19.82
N PRO A 288 17.27 14.87 -21.01
CA PRO A 288 16.88 15.90 -21.96
C PRO A 288 15.39 15.77 -22.26
N HIS A 289 14.70 16.91 -22.27
CA HIS A 289 13.26 16.93 -22.50
C HIS A 289 12.93 16.28 -23.84
N ILE A 290 12.05 15.28 -23.86
CA ILE A 290 11.47 14.72 -25.07
C ILE A 290 10.06 15.29 -25.20
N SER A 291 9.92 16.35 -26.00
CA SER A 291 8.66 17.09 -26.08
C SER A 291 7.57 16.29 -26.80
N LEU A 292 6.30 16.61 -26.51
CA LEU A 292 5.17 16.06 -27.24
C LEU A 292 5.26 16.34 -28.75
N LYS A 293 5.83 17.49 -29.14
CA LYS A 293 6.06 17.82 -30.54
C LYS A 293 7.02 16.83 -31.18
N GLU A 294 8.16 16.57 -30.54
CA GLU A 294 9.14 15.60 -31.04
C GLU A 294 8.56 14.19 -31.14
N LEU A 295 7.76 13.76 -30.15
CA LEU A 295 7.09 12.46 -30.19
C LEU A 295 6.07 12.34 -31.33
N ARG A 296 5.38 13.43 -31.68
CA ARG A 296 4.44 13.45 -32.82
C ARG A 296 5.15 13.42 -34.17
N GLU A 297 6.35 13.96 -34.25
CA GLU A 297 7.17 14.01 -35.47
C GLU A 297 8.02 12.73 -35.63
N ASP A 298 8.21 11.96 -34.55
CA ASP A 298 8.98 10.72 -34.55
C ASP A 298 8.25 9.57 -35.27
N LYS A 299 9.01 8.80 -36.06
CA LYS A 299 8.48 7.71 -36.90
C LYS A 299 7.80 6.61 -36.08
N TYR A 300 8.32 6.30 -34.90
CA TYR A 300 7.76 5.27 -34.02
C TYR A 300 6.60 5.85 -33.20
N PHE A 301 6.88 6.92 -32.46
CA PHE A 301 5.95 7.46 -31.46
C PHE A 301 4.75 8.21 -32.03
N SER A 302 4.81 8.73 -33.27
CA SER A 302 3.67 9.40 -33.92
C SER A 302 2.40 8.54 -33.99
N ASN A 303 2.57 7.21 -34.03
CA ASN A 303 1.48 6.25 -34.05
C ASN A 303 1.12 5.68 -32.67
N HIS A 304 1.91 5.98 -31.63
CA HIS A 304 1.69 5.46 -30.30
C HIS A 304 0.38 6.02 -29.70
N PRO A 305 -0.52 5.20 -29.12
CA PRO A 305 -1.83 5.65 -28.65
C PRO A 305 -1.77 6.81 -27.65
N LEU A 306 -0.78 6.79 -26.74
CA LEU A 306 -0.61 7.84 -25.74
C LEU A 306 -0.23 9.19 -26.37
N VAL A 307 0.57 9.18 -27.43
CA VAL A 307 0.99 10.39 -28.17
C VAL A 307 -0.20 10.96 -28.96
N ARG A 308 -0.99 10.10 -29.60
CA ARG A 308 -2.23 10.50 -30.30
C ARG A 308 -3.27 11.14 -29.37
N LYS A 309 -3.28 10.71 -28.10
CA LYS A 309 -4.11 11.29 -27.03
C LYS A 309 -3.48 12.50 -26.34
N ASN A 310 -2.33 12.98 -26.81
CA ASN A 310 -1.60 14.09 -26.19
C ASN A 310 -1.30 13.84 -24.71
N PHE A 311 -0.99 12.59 -24.35
CA PHE A 311 -0.74 12.14 -22.98
C PHE A 311 -1.91 12.38 -22.00
N GLN A 312 -3.14 12.56 -22.49
CA GLN A 312 -4.33 12.56 -21.64
C GLN A 312 -4.50 11.18 -20.98
N GLY A 313 -4.59 11.17 -19.65
CA GLY A 313 -4.65 9.93 -18.87
C GLY A 313 -3.33 9.14 -18.86
N VAL A 314 -2.19 9.83 -18.96
CA VAL A 314 -0.84 9.21 -18.96
C VAL A 314 -0.55 8.34 -17.75
N SER A 315 -1.00 8.75 -16.56
CA SER A 315 -0.65 8.07 -15.32
C SER A 315 -1.17 6.64 -15.30
N GLY A 316 -0.23 5.70 -15.21
CA GLY A 316 -0.48 4.27 -15.17
C GLY A 316 -0.49 3.57 -16.53
N TRP A 317 -0.12 4.26 -17.62
CA TRP A 317 0.06 3.65 -18.93
C TRP A 317 1.32 2.76 -18.95
N SER A 318 1.23 1.51 -19.37
CA SER A 318 2.41 0.64 -19.51
C SER A 318 3.21 0.97 -20.76
N MET A 319 4.54 0.96 -20.64
CA MET A 319 5.44 1.01 -21.78
C MET A 319 6.07 -0.36 -22.00
N SER A 320 5.98 -0.87 -23.22
CA SER A 320 6.65 -2.12 -23.59
C SER A 320 8.17 -1.93 -23.64
N GLY A 321 8.92 -3.04 -23.66
CA GLY A 321 10.36 -2.98 -23.88
C GLY A 321 10.76 -2.32 -25.21
N ALA A 322 9.92 -2.45 -26.25
CA ALA A 322 10.11 -1.77 -27.52
C ALA A 322 9.91 -0.25 -27.38
N ASP A 323 8.84 0.17 -26.69
CA ASP A 323 8.58 1.59 -26.46
C ASP A 323 9.72 2.23 -25.65
N TYR A 324 10.19 1.56 -24.59
CA TYR A 324 11.30 2.07 -23.78
C TYR A 324 12.60 2.16 -24.57
N SER A 325 12.90 1.16 -25.42
CA SER A 325 14.08 1.18 -26.29
C SER A 325 14.06 2.35 -27.29
N GLU A 326 12.90 2.65 -27.87
CA GLU A 326 12.73 3.79 -28.77
C GLU A 326 12.84 5.13 -28.04
N LEU A 327 12.36 5.21 -26.79
CA LEU A 327 12.59 6.39 -25.95
C LEU A 327 14.09 6.59 -25.68
N LEU A 328 14.82 5.53 -25.33
CA LEU A 328 16.27 5.58 -25.14
C LEU A 328 16.99 6.02 -26.43
N ARG A 329 16.54 5.59 -27.62
CA ARG A 329 17.08 6.08 -28.90
C ARG A 329 16.93 7.60 -29.04
N MET A 330 15.74 8.14 -28.72
CA MET A 330 15.52 9.60 -28.78
C MET A 330 16.38 10.35 -27.76
N ILE A 331 16.52 9.84 -26.54
CA ILE A 331 17.37 10.41 -25.48
C ILE A 331 18.84 10.41 -25.92
N LYS A 332 19.33 9.28 -26.44
CA LYS A 332 20.70 9.14 -26.95
C LYS A 332 21.00 10.08 -28.12
N ALA A 333 20.03 10.29 -29.01
CA ALA A 333 20.17 11.24 -30.12
C ALA A 333 20.37 12.69 -29.66
N LYS A 334 19.99 13.02 -28.42
CA LYS A 334 20.26 14.32 -27.78
C LYS A 334 21.60 14.40 -27.06
N GLY A 335 22.45 13.37 -27.20
CA GLY A 335 23.79 13.33 -26.61
C GLY A 335 23.82 12.94 -25.12
N PHE A 336 22.73 12.41 -24.58
CA PHE A 336 22.69 11.90 -23.21
C PHE A 336 23.18 10.46 -23.15
N ASP A 337 23.96 10.14 -22.11
CA ASP A 337 24.42 8.80 -21.84
C ASP A 337 23.27 7.93 -21.31
N THR A 338 22.78 7.02 -22.13
CA THR A 338 21.67 6.13 -21.76
C THR A 338 22.10 4.96 -20.87
N ASP A 339 23.41 4.71 -20.68
CA ASP A 339 23.86 3.60 -19.84
C ASP A 339 23.64 3.86 -18.35
N VAL A 340 23.44 5.12 -17.94
CA VAL A 340 23.07 5.48 -16.56
C VAL A 340 21.59 5.27 -16.27
N LEU A 341 20.76 5.04 -17.30
CA LEU A 341 19.32 4.81 -17.14
C LEU A 341 19.04 3.35 -16.78
N PRO A 342 17.99 3.09 -15.98
CA PRO A 342 17.60 1.72 -15.62
C PRO A 342 17.29 0.90 -16.87
N LYS A 343 17.68 -0.37 -16.88
CA LYS A 343 17.47 -1.30 -18.01
C LYS A 343 16.42 -2.32 -17.63
N LEU A 344 15.42 -2.51 -18.49
CA LEU A 344 14.40 -3.53 -18.30
C LEU A 344 15.07 -4.91 -18.26
N TYR A 345 14.80 -5.63 -17.19
CA TYR A 345 15.25 -6.99 -16.98
C TYR A 345 14.21 -7.98 -17.47
N VAL A 346 14.68 -9.00 -18.20
CA VAL A 346 13.85 -10.10 -18.69
C VAL A 346 14.35 -11.37 -18.01
N PRO A 347 13.62 -11.89 -17.01
CA PRO A 347 14.00 -13.11 -16.36
C PRO A 347 13.85 -14.31 -17.31
N THR A 348 14.75 -15.28 -17.17
CA THR A 348 14.71 -16.53 -17.93
C THR A 348 14.39 -17.71 -17.02
N LEU A 349 13.60 -18.66 -17.52
CA LEU A 349 13.43 -19.97 -16.89
C LEU A 349 14.70 -20.82 -17.05
N PRO A 350 14.92 -21.82 -16.17
CA PRO A 350 15.93 -22.84 -16.39
C PRO A 350 15.67 -23.57 -17.72
N LYS A 351 16.75 -23.98 -18.38
CA LYS A 351 16.69 -24.53 -19.74
C LYS A 351 15.82 -25.79 -19.82
N GLY A 352 14.92 -25.81 -20.81
CA GLY A 352 14.12 -27.00 -21.15
C GLY A 352 12.85 -27.19 -20.32
N ILE A 353 12.50 -26.20 -19.47
CA ILE A 353 11.28 -26.24 -18.66
C ILE A 353 10.13 -25.55 -19.41
N VAL A 354 8.96 -26.18 -19.41
CA VAL A 354 7.70 -25.62 -19.89
C VAL A 354 6.69 -25.74 -18.75
N ILE A 355 6.02 -24.64 -18.42
CA ILE A 355 5.04 -24.56 -17.34
C ILE A 355 3.67 -24.30 -17.96
N GLU A 356 2.74 -25.23 -17.79
CA GLU A 356 1.36 -25.12 -18.27
C GLU A 356 0.37 -24.99 -17.10
N TYR A 357 0.61 -25.73 -16.02
CA TYR A 357 -0.25 -25.81 -14.85
C TYR A 357 0.49 -25.42 -13.56
N GLU A 358 -0.27 -25.08 -12.52
CA GLU A 358 0.27 -24.76 -11.20
C GLU A 358 1.17 -25.88 -10.66
N HIS A 359 0.75 -27.13 -10.88
CA HIS A 359 1.52 -28.31 -10.49
C HIS A 359 2.89 -28.41 -11.18
N ASP A 360 3.08 -27.80 -12.36
CA ASP A 360 4.38 -27.78 -13.03
C ASP A 360 5.35 -26.83 -12.30
N VAL A 361 4.85 -25.74 -11.71
CA VAL A 361 5.67 -24.85 -10.85
C VAL A 361 6.18 -25.64 -9.64
N GLU A 362 5.32 -26.45 -9.04
CA GLU A 362 5.66 -27.32 -7.93
C GLU A 362 6.75 -28.34 -8.32
N GLN A 363 6.48 -29.16 -9.35
CA GLN A 363 7.31 -30.33 -9.67
C GLN A 363 8.55 -30.02 -10.50
N LEU A 364 8.50 -29.00 -11.37
CA LEU A 364 9.58 -28.69 -12.30
C LEU A 364 10.47 -27.55 -11.81
N LEU A 365 10.00 -26.70 -10.89
CA LEU A 365 10.78 -25.57 -10.36
C LEU A 365 11.05 -25.73 -8.86
N LEU A 366 10.00 -25.81 -8.02
CA LEU A 366 10.15 -25.77 -6.57
C LEU A 366 10.80 -27.03 -5.99
N GLU A 367 10.26 -28.22 -6.27
CA GLU A 367 10.79 -29.48 -5.72
C GLU A 367 12.24 -29.76 -6.18
N PRO A 368 12.63 -29.56 -7.46
CA PRO A 368 14.01 -29.68 -7.88
C PRO A 368 14.94 -28.70 -7.15
N LEU A 369 14.49 -27.47 -6.90
CA LEU A 369 15.24 -26.49 -6.12
C LEU A 369 15.47 -26.98 -4.69
N LEU A 370 14.42 -27.41 -3.98
CA LEU A 370 14.53 -27.92 -2.60
C LEU A 370 15.43 -29.16 -2.54
N ASN A 371 15.27 -30.11 -3.48
CA ASN A 371 16.10 -31.31 -3.57
C ASN A 371 17.59 -30.95 -3.79
N SER A 372 17.88 -29.96 -4.63
CA SER A 372 19.25 -29.47 -4.85
C SER A 372 19.87 -28.81 -3.60
N MET A 373 19.03 -28.27 -2.71
CA MET A 373 19.45 -27.78 -1.39
C MET A 373 19.66 -28.91 -0.37
N GLY A 374 19.27 -30.14 -0.70
CA GLY A 374 19.40 -31.33 0.15
C GLY A 374 18.17 -31.62 1.00
N TRP A 375 17.02 -31.00 0.70
CA TRP A 375 15.76 -31.18 1.42
C TRP A 375 14.80 -32.03 0.61
N TYR A 376 14.23 -33.05 1.25
CA TYR A 376 13.41 -34.06 0.59
C TYR A 376 12.02 -34.16 1.22
N GLU A 377 11.03 -34.55 0.41
CA GLU A 377 9.64 -34.71 0.87
C GLU A 377 9.54 -35.78 1.97
N LYS A 378 8.65 -35.58 2.95
CA LYS A 378 8.41 -36.43 4.13
C LYS A 378 9.61 -36.59 5.06
N LYS A 379 10.67 -35.81 4.86
CA LYS A 379 11.84 -35.75 5.71
C LYS A 379 12.10 -34.32 6.17
N ASP A 380 12.27 -33.42 5.20
CA ASP A 380 12.61 -32.02 5.45
C ASP A 380 11.42 -31.11 5.16
N PHE A 381 10.62 -31.42 4.14
CA PHE A 381 9.35 -30.74 3.85
C PHE A 381 8.20 -31.71 3.66
N ILE A 382 6.97 -31.23 3.78
CA ILE A 382 5.75 -31.98 3.49
C ILE A 382 4.78 -31.12 2.68
N ARG A 383 4.07 -31.75 1.74
CA ARG A 383 2.96 -31.13 1.03
C ARG A 383 1.70 -31.16 1.88
N GLN A 384 0.90 -30.09 1.85
CA GLN A 384 -0.42 -30.06 2.48
C GLN A 384 -0.40 -30.49 3.96
N LEU A 385 0.45 -29.84 4.77
CA LEU A 385 0.49 -30.07 6.22
C LEU A 385 -0.88 -29.72 6.83
N PRO A 386 -1.60 -30.66 7.48
CA PRO A 386 -2.85 -30.33 8.14
C PRO A 386 -2.60 -29.44 9.36
N ILE A 387 -3.15 -28.22 9.36
CA ILE A 387 -3.08 -27.29 10.49
C ILE A 387 -4.46 -27.18 11.12
N GLN A 388 -4.56 -27.33 12.44
CA GLN A 388 -5.81 -27.14 13.16
C GLN A 388 -6.11 -25.65 13.36
N ALA A 389 -7.15 -25.15 12.69
CA ALA A 389 -7.58 -23.76 12.73
C ALA A 389 -8.94 -23.64 13.46
N GLY A 390 -8.95 -24.00 14.75
CA GLY A 390 -10.17 -24.02 15.58
C GLY A 390 -10.88 -25.37 15.58
N ARG A 391 -12.10 -25.42 16.15
CA ARG A 391 -12.84 -26.69 16.32
C ARG A 391 -13.30 -27.25 14.97
N GLY A 392 -12.73 -28.38 14.58
CA GLY A 392 -13.16 -29.16 13.41
C GLY A 392 -12.78 -28.56 12.05
N HIS A 393 -11.98 -27.50 12.02
CA HIS A 393 -11.52 -26.87 10.79
C HIS A 393 -10.02 -27.11 10.61
N ARG A 394 -9.64 -27.57 9.41
CA ARG A 394 -8.25 -27.78 9.02
C ARG A 394 -7.94 -26.96 7.78
N VAL A 395 -6.77 -26.34 7.79
CA VAL A 395 -6.21 -25.63 6.63
C VAL A 395 -4.91 -26.30 6.20
N PHE A 396 -4.54 -26.13 4.93
CA PHE A 396 -3.45 -26.86 4.30
C PHE A 396 -2.63 -25.87 3.48
N PRO A 397 -1.39 -25.54 3.89
CA PRO A 397 -0.46 -24.83 3.03
C PRO A 397 0.07 -25.78 1.94
N ASP A 398 0.49 -25.24 0.79
CA ASP A 398 1.00 -26.10 -0.30
C ASP A 398 2.23 -26.90 0.17
N TYR A 399 3.22 -26.23 0.76
CA TYR A 399 4.39 -26.87 1.36
C TYR A 399 4.75 -26.27 2.72
N ALA A 400 5.17 -27.15 3.64
CA ALA A 400 5.74 -26.79 4.93
C ALA A 400 7.14 -27.40 5.06
N LEU A 401 8.16 -26.56 5.21
CA LEU A 401 9.57 -26.94 5.30
C LEU A 401 10.09 -26.79 6.74
N HIS A 402 10.95 -27.72 7.13
CA HIS A 402 11.42 -27.94 8.51
C HIS A 402 10.26 -28.10 9.48
N TYR A 403 9.36 -29.02 9.14
CA TYR A 403 8.09 -29.20 9.84
C TYR A 403 8.18 -30.20 10.98
N ASP A 404 7.26 -30.04 11.94
CA ASP A 404 6.86 -31.05 12.92
C ASP A 404 5.35 -31.23 12.78
N ASN A 405 4.89 -32.47 12.60
CA ASN A 405 3.50 -32.83 12.39
C ASN A 405 2.90 -33.58 13.59
N LYS A 406 3.48 -33.40 14.78
CA LYS A 406 2.87 -33.87 16.01
C LYS A 406 1.48 -33.21 16.19
N PRO A 407 0.42 -34.00 16.39
CA PRO A 407 -0.92 -33.46 16.58
C PRO A 407 -0.97 -32.41 17.68
N ASP A 408 -1.67 -31.30 17.44
CA ASP A 408 -1.85 -30.16 18.34
C ASP A 408 -0.57 -29.36 18.66
N GLU A 409 0.57 -29.71 18.05
CA GLU A 409 1.85 -29.02 18.18
C GLU A 409 2.51 -28.79 16.81
N GLU A 410 1.71 -28.70 15.74
CA GLU A 410 2.22 -28.56 14.38
C GLU A 410 3.06 -27.29 14.22
N LYS A 411 4.24 -27.43 13.60
CA LYS A 411 5.18 -26.33 13.36
C LYS A 411 5.80 -26.46 11.99
N ALA A 412 6.21 -25.33 11.43
CA ALA A 412 7.06 -25.29 10.25
C ALA A 412 7.87 -24.00 10.30
N LYS A 413 9.15 -24.07 9.96
CA LYS A 413 9.98 -22.86 9.94
C LYS A 413 9.73 -22.01 8.69
N VAL A 414 9.45 -22.66 7.57
CA VAL A 414 9.18 -22.00 6.29
C VAL A 414 7.86 -22.52 5.73
N LEU A 415 7.00 -21.59 5.32
CA LEU A 415 5.84 -21.90 4.49
C LEU A 415 6.06 -21.48 3.05
N ILE A 416 5.63 -22.31 2.12
CA ILE A 416 5.69 -22.02 0.70
C ILE A 416 4.28 -22.16 0.12
N GLU A 417 3.81 -21.12 -0.56
CA GLU A 417 2.58 -21.09 -1.33
C GLU A 417 2.94 -20.97 -2.81
N ALA A 418 2.47 -21.93 -3.61
CA ALA A 418 2.73 -21.98 -5.04
C ALA A 418 1.49 -21.51 -5.81
N LYS A 419 1.71 -20.78 -6.90
CA LYS A 419 0.68 -20.38 -7.86
C LYS A 419 1.16 -20.60 -9.27
N LEU A 420 0.27 -20.81 -10.24
CA LEU A 420 0.68 -20.84 -11.65
C LEU A 420 1.32 -19.50 -12.07
N HIS A 421 0.65 -18.39 -11.77
CA HIS A 421 1.10 -17.04 -12.13
C HIS A 421 0.35 -16.00 -11.30
N MET A 422 1.07 -15.23 -10.47
CA MET A 422 0.53 -14.08 -9.74
C MET A 422 0.59 -12.85 -10.66
N LYS A 423 -0.50 -12.63 -11.41
CA LYS A 423 -0.51 -11.72 -12.56
C LYS A 423 -0.41 -10.25 -12.18
N ASN A 424 -0.88 -9.92 -10.98
CA ASN A 424 -1.10 -8.57 -10.51
C ASN A 424 -0.78 -8.47 -9.01
N ASN A 425 -0.68 -7.26 -8.48
CA ASN A 425 -0.36 -7.04 -7.06
C ASN A 425 -1.46 -7.55 -6.12
N GLN A 426 -2.72 -7.61 -6.56
CA GLN A 426 -3.82 -8.18 -5.78
C GLN A 426 -3.67 -9.71 -5.61
N ASP A 427 -3.23 -10.41 -6.66
CA ASP A 427 -2.95 -11.86 -6.60
C ASP A 427 -1.79 -12.14 -5.63
N ILE A 428 -0.75 -11.31 -5.65
CA ILE A 428 0.38 -11.40 -4.71
C ILE A 428 -0.10 -11.14 -3.27
N GLU A 429 -0.90 -10.09 -3.05
CA GLU A 429 -1.45 -9.76 -1.74
C GLU A 429 -2.33 -10.90 -1.20
N ALA A 430 -3.20 -11.47 -2.03
CA ALA A 430 -4.06 -12.59 -1.64
C ALA A 430 -3.23 -13.81 -1.22
N ALA A 431 -2.21 -14.18 -2.02
CA ALA A 431 -1.30 -15.28 -1.71
C ALA A 431 -0.48 -14.99 -0.42
N PHE A 432 -0.01 -13.76 -0.24
CA PHE A 432 0.69 -13.35 0.98
C PHE A 432 -0.22 -13.46 2.21
N LEU A 433 -1.44 -12.94 2.17
CA LEU A 433 -2.38 -13.00 3.29
C LEU A 433 -2.75 -14.43 3.66
N GLN A 434 -2.96 -15.29 2.67
CA GLN A 434 -3.17 -16.72 2.86
C GLN A 434 -1.98 -17.38 3.56
N ALA A 435 -0.77 -17.25 2.98
CA ALA A 435 0.44 -17.84 3.52
C ALA A 435 0.77 -17.30 4.92
N ARG A 436 0.54 -16.01 5.15
CA ARG A 436 0.74 -15.35 6.45
C ARG A 436 -0.18 -15.90 7.53
N SER A 437 -1.44 -16.15 7.22
CA SER A 437 -2.38 -16.77 8.15
C SER A 437 -1.85 -18.12 8.65
N TYR A 438 -1.39 -18.97 7.73
CA TYR A 438 -0.82 -20.27 8.07
C TYR A 438 0.52 -20.14 8.82
N ALA A 439 1.37 -19.19 8.41
CA ALA A 439 2.68 -18.97 9.01
C ALA A 439 2.56 -18.52 10.47
N ARG A 440 1.51 -17.76 10.80
CA ARG A 440 1.20 -17.38 12.19
C ARG A 440 0.87 -18.60 13.05
N LEU A 441 0.02 -19.51 12.55
CA LEU A 441 -0.37 -20.73 13.27
C LEU A 441 0.83 -21.66 13.52
N LEU A 442 1.72 -21.79 12.54
CA LEU A 442 2.89 -22.69 12.60
C LEU A 442 4.13 -22.07 13.26
N GLY A 443 4.08 -20.79 13.63
CA GLY A 443 5.22 -20.07 14.19
C GLY A 443 6.39 -19.91 13.21
N SER A 444 6.12 -19.82 11.91
CA SER A 444 7.15 -19.78 10.86
C SER A 444 7.98 -18.49 10.89
N SER A 445 9.24 -18.61 10.46
CA SER A 445 10.20 -17.51 10.33
C SER A 445 10.34 -16.99 8.90
N ALA A 446 9.86 -17.72 7.90
CA ALA A 446 9.82 -17.26 6.51
C ALA A 446 8.54 -17.69 5.78
N ILE A 447 8.10 -16.86 4.84
CA ILE A 447 7.09 -17.18 3.83
C ILE A 447 7.77 -17.09 2.47
N VAL A 448 7.51 -18.06 1.60
CA VAL A 448 7.88 -18.04 0.20
C VAL A 448 6.61 -18.08 -0.63
N LEU A 449 6.42 -17.10 -1.50
CA LEU A 449 5.44 -17.20 -2.57
C LEU A 449 6.21 -17.51 -3.84
N CYS A 450 5.77 -18.48 -4.62
CA CYS A 450 6.40 -18.76 -5.90
C CYS A 450 5.38 -18.94 -7.02
N ASP A 451 5.77 -18.51 -8.22
CA ASP A 451 5.04 -18.81 -9.44
C ASP A 451 5.98 -19.18 -10.58
N LYS A 452 5.46 -19.29 -11.80
CA LYS A 452 6.26 -19.64 -12.97
C LYS A 452 7.43 -18.66 -13.27
N ASP A 453 7.40 -17.43 -12.75
CA ASP A 453 8.37 -16.41 -13.10
C ASP A 453 9.40 -16.17 -11.98
N TYR A 454 8.98 -16.21 -10.71
CA TYR A 454 9.85 -15.87 -9.58
C TYR A 454 9.44 -16.50 -8.23
N LEU A 455 10.31 -16.31 -7.23
CA LEU A 455 10.04 -16.47 -5.80
C LEU A 455 10.07 -15.11 -5.10
N LEU A 456 9.15 -14.89 -4.16
CA LEU A 456 9.16 -13.80 -3.20
C LEU A 456 9.38 -14.39 -1.81
N VAL A 457 10.47 -14.00 -1.16
CA VAL A 457 10.83 -14.47 0.18
C VAL A 457 10.60 -13.35 1.18
N TYR A 458 9.71 -13.59 2.13
CA TYR A 458 9.39 -12.70 3.25
C TYR A 458 9.98 -13.29 4.52
N GLU A 459 10.94 -12.60 5.13
CA GLU A 459 11.52 -13.01 6.41
C GLU A 459 10.76 -12.34 7.56
N LYS A 460 10.41 -13.13 8.56
CA LYS A 460 9.82 -12.63 9.80
C LYS A 460 10.91 -11.97 10.64
N LYS A 461 10.79 -10.65 10.81
CA LYS A 461 11.49 -9.94 11.89
C LYS A 461 10.59 -10.00 13.12
N ASP A 462 9.96 -8.87 13.45
CA ASP A 462 8.88 -8.83 14.43
C ASP A 462 7.55 -9.29 13.82
N ASN A 463 7.35 -9.09 12.51
CA ASN A 463 6.26 -9.66 11.71
C ASN A 463 6.67 -9.86 10.25
N PHE A 464 5.77 -10.47 9.48
CA PHE A 464 5.79 -10.42 8.03
C PHE A 464 5.21 -9.09 7.54
N ASP A 465 5.96 -8.40 6.68
CA ASP A 465 5.59 -7.15 6.02
C ASP A 465 5.49 -7.41 4.51
N ARG A 466 4.32 -7.17 3.92
CA ARG A 466 4.03 -7.43 2.50
C ARG A 466 4.93 -6.66 1.54
N ASP A 467 5.55 -5.58 1.98
CA ASP A 467 6.43 -4.75 1.16
C ASP A 467 7.92 -5.03 1.42
N SER A 468 8.22 -5.93 2.37
CA SER A 468 9.58 -6.31 2.74
C SER A 468 9.90 -7.74 2.29
N TYR A 469 9.95 -7.94 0.98
CA TYR A 469 10.40 -9.20 0.38
C TYR A 469 11.73 -9.06 -0.38
N LYS A 470 12.39 -10.19 -0.57
CA LYS A 470 13.41 -10.36 -1.61
C LYS A 470 12.86 -11.20 -2.75
N LYS A 471 13.02 -10.71 -3.98
CA LYS A 471 12.61 -11.40 -5.20
C LYS A 471 13.80 -12.16 -5.80
N TYR A 472 13.56 -13.39 -6.23
CA TYR A 472 14.51 -14.24 -6.94
C TYR A 472 13.86 -14.75 -8.22
N TYR A 473 14.57 -14.67 -9.35
CA TYR A 473 14.10 -15.29 -10.58
C TYR A 473 14.72 -16.69 -10.74
N TRP A 474 13.96 -17.63 -11.29
CA TRP A 474 14.39 -19.03 -11.36
C TRP A 474 15.74 -19.22 -12.05
N GLY A 475 16.00 -18.54 -13.17
CA GLY A 475 17.28 -18.61 -13.87
C GLY A 475 18.47 -18.01 -13.10
N GLU A 476 18.24 -17.09 -12.16
CA GLU A 476 19.31 -16.51 -11.34
C GLU A 476 19.85 -17.49 -10.31
N LEU A 477 19.06 -18.50 -9.95
CA LEU A 477 19.45 -19.55 -9.00
C LEU A 477 20.51 -20.51 -9.57
N GLU A 478 20.86 -20.41 -10.86
CA GLU A 478 22.05 -21.05 -11.42
C GLU A 478 23.35 -20.41 -10.90
N ASN A 479 23.30 -19.17 -10.39
CA ASN A 479 24.43 -18.52 -9.74
C ASN A 479 24.60 -19.09 -8.31
N PRO A 480 25.78 -19.66 -7.97
CA PRO A 480 26.02 -20.25 -6.65
C PRO A 480 25.83 -19.29 -5.47
N ASP A 481 26.14 -18.00 -5.64
CA ASP A 481 26.01 -17.01 -4.57
C ASP A 481 24.54 -16.71 -4.27
N VAL A 482 23.73 -16.51 -5.32
CA VAL A 482 22.28 -16.28 -5.19
C VAL A 482 21.59 -17.52 -4.63
N PHE A 483 21.98 -18.70 -5.12
CA PHE A 483 21.49 -19.98 -4.62
C PHE A 483 21.78 -20.17 -3.12
N ASN A 484 23.02 -19.93 -2.70
CA ASN A 484 23.42 -20.08 -1.30
C ASN A 484 22.75 -19.03 -0.41
N GLU A 485 22.53 -17.81 -0.92
CA GLU A 485 21.79 -16.79 -0.20
C GLU A 485 20.35 -17.23 0.09
N LEU A 486 19.62 -17.71 -0.94
CA LEU A 486 18.27 -18.25 -0.77
C LEU A 486 18.28 -19.44 0.20
N LYS A 487 19.18 -20.40 0.01
CA LYS A 487 19.30 -21.58 0.90
C LYS A 487 19.48 -21.17 2.36
N ASN A 488 20.32 -20.18 2.65
CA ASN A 488 20.54 -19.69 4.00
C ASN A 488 19.27 -19.07 4.62
N LYS A 489 18.45 -18.38 3.81
CA LYS A 489 17.15 -17.83 4.24
C LYS A 489 16.10 -18.89 4.51
N LEU A 490 16.21 -20.07 3.90
CA LEU A 490 15.24 -21.16 4.11
C LEU A 490 15.68 -22.15 5.21
N ASN A 491 16.97 -22.14 5.58
CA ASN A 491 17.57 -23.02 6.60
C ASN A 491 17.49 -22.47 8.05
N ILE A 492 16.76 -21.36 8.27
CA ILE A 492 16.65 -20.63 9.56
C ILE A 492 16.24 -21.59 10.68
#